data_AF-R1DXH4-F1
#
_entry.id   AF-R1DXH4-F1
#
_cell.length_a   1.000
_cell.length_b   1.000
_cell.length_c   1.000
_cell.angle_alpha   90.00
_cell.angle_beta   90.00
_cell.angle_gamma   90.00
#
_symmetry.space_group_name_H-M   'P 1'
#
loop_
_entity.id
_entity.type
_entity.pdbx_description
1 polymer ?
#
loop_
_entity_poly.entity_id
_entity_poly.type
_entity_poly.pdbx_seq_one_letter_code
_entity_poly.pdbx_strand_id
1 'polypeptide(L)'
;MLSAEHLECPVCLEVRDGHIHQCQADHLVCAECDRGLTTRLCPTCREPLHSLAQPNRNRFAERMIARLPAACDHCGAATTRGDKAGHELDCPQRPRACAAAGAGCAWSGLVGAKAAHEAQCVFVIHVAPLRVRVAELEPQNQRLQARVAALEPQVRTLRDENERLRRAAEGGGFRRRSPQG
;
A
#
# COMPACT_ATOMS: atom_id res chain seq x y z
N MET A 1 21.82 -35.35 -19.86
CA MET A 1 21.10 -34.08 -19.65
C MET A 1 20.66 -34.06 -18.19
N LEU A 2 20.79 -32.92 -17.50
CA LEU A 2 20.37 -32.79 -16.10
C LEU A 2 18.83 -32.68 -16.07
N SER A 3 18.14 -33.67 -15.50
CA SER A 3 16.69 -33.70 -15.32
C SER A 3 16.30 -33.12 -13.95
N ALA A 4 15.04 -32.72 -13.79
CA ALA A 4 14.53 -32.09 -12.56
C ALA A 4 14.70 -32.98 -11.32
N GLU A 5 14.66 -34.32 -11.48
CA GLU A 5 14.88 -35.30 -10.42
C GLU A 5 16.26 -35.16 -9.73
N HIS A 6 17.28 -34.67 -10.43
CA HIS A 6 18.61 -34.43 -9.86
C HIS A 6 18.66 -33.18 -8.96
N LEU A 7 17.58 -32.39 -8.91
CA LEU A 7 17.46 -31.15 -8.14
C LEU A 7 16.49 -31.30 -6.95
N GLU A 8 15.95 -32.50 -6.73
CA GLU A 8 15.04 -32.79 -5.63
C GLU A 8 15.76 -32.80 -4.29
N CYS A 9 15.10 -32.28 -3.26
CA CYS A 9 15.61 -32.38 -1.90
C CYS A 9 15.29 -33.78 -1.33
N PRO A 10 16.27 -34.51 -0.76
CA PRO A 10 16.06 -35.87 -0.23
C PRO A 10 15.18 -35.91 1.03
N VAL A 11 14.81 -34.75 1.59
CA VAL A 11 13.97 -34.65 2.80
C VAL A 11 12.50 -34.48 2.44
N CYS A 12 12.18 -33.50 1.61
CA CYS A 12 10.79 -33.24 1.21
C CYS A 12 10.40 -33.88 -0.11
N LEU A 13 11.35 -34.43 -0.87
CA LEU A 13 11.15 -35.02 -2.20
C LEU A 13 10.56 -34.03 -3.22
N GLU A 14 10.86 -32.74 -3.03
CA GLU A 14 10.38 -31.65 -3.87
C GLU A 14 11.56 -30.86 -4.44
N VAL A 15 11.41 -30.35 -5.66
CA VAL A 15 12.29 -29.32 -6.21
C VAL A 15 11.82 -27.97 -5.69
N ARG A 16 12.55 -27.37 -4.75
CA ARG A 16 12.16 -26.09 -4.11
C ARG A 16 12.84 -24.89 -4.77
N ASP A 17 12.10 -23.80 -4.95
CA ASP A 17 12.69 -22.52 -5.36
C ASP A 17 13.54 -21.92 -4.22
N GLY A 18 14.41 -20.97 -4.57
CA GLY A 18 15.18 -20.20 -3.61
C GLY A 18 16.55 -20.80 -3.34
N HIS A 19 16.97 -20.87 -2.07
CA HIS A 19 18.32 -21.30 -1.70
C HIS A 19 18.42 -22.82 -1.62
N ILE A 20 19.43 -23.37 -2.31
CA ILE A 20 19.79 -24.78 -2.26
C ILE A 20 21.14 -24.90 -1.58
N HIS A 21 21.19 -25.67 -0.49
CA HIS A 21 22.41 -25.92 0.26
C HIS A 21 23.03 -27.24 -0.20
N GLN A 22 24.34 -27.36 -0.06
CA GLN A 22 25.07 -28.59 -0.37
C GLN A 22 26.03 -29.00 0.74
N CYS A 23 26.25 -30.31 0.89
CA CYS A 23 27.36 -30.83 1.70
C CYS A 23 28.69 -30.79 0.92
N GLN A 24 29.78 -31.24 1.55
CA GLN A 24 31.10 -31.34 0.89
C GLN A 24 31.15 -32.37 -0.24
N ALA A 25 30.22 -33.33 -0.24
CA ALA A 25 30.06 -34.34 -1.28
C ALA A 25 28.97 -33.97 -2.31
N ASP A 26 28.64 -32.68 -2.46
CA ASP A 26 27.70 -32.14 -3.46
C ASP A 26 26.23 -32.63 -3.39
N HIS A 27 25.81 -33.32 -2.33
CA HIS A 27 24.39 -33.63 -2.12
C HIS A 27 23.59 -32.38 -1.77
N LEU A 28 22.44 -32.20 -2.43
CA LEU A 28 21.59 -31.01 -2.32
C LEU A 28 20.53 -31.17 -1.23
N VAL A 29 20.27 -30.10 -0.48
CA VAL A 29 19.15 -29.98 0.47
C VAL A 29 18.55 -28.59 0.33
N CYS A 30 17.23 -28.46 0.28
CA CYS A 30 16.61 -27.13 0.23
C CYS A 30 16.81 -26.40 1.56
N ALA A 31 16.92 -25.07 1.55
CA ALA A 31 17.21 -24.29 2.76
C ALA A 31 16.16 -24.46 3.88
N GLU A 32 14.91 -24.77 3.52
CA GLU A 32 13.85 -25.04 4.49
C GLU A 32 14.07 -26.35 5.25
N CYS A 33 14.33 -27.44 4.52
CA CYS A 33 14.65 -28.72 5.14
C CYS A 33 15.96 -28.66 5.92
N ASP A 34 16.98 -27.96 5.40
CA ASP A 34 18.25 -27.79 6.10
C ASP A 34 18.05 -27.17 7.49
N ARG A 35 17.22 -26.10 7.60
CA ARG A 35 16.87 -25.49 8.89
C ARG A 35 16.15 -26.43 9.84
N GLY A 36 15.42 -27.41 9.32
CA GLY A 36 14.69 -28.41 10.11
C GLY A 36 15.53 -29.60 10.58
N LEU A 37 16.76 -29.78 10.08
CA LEU A 37 17.63 -30.89 10.47
C LEU A 37 18.24 -30.66 11.86
N THR A 38 17.87 -31.52 12.81
CA THR A 38 18.35 -31.45 14.21
C THR A 38 19.85 -31.77 14.34
N THR A 39 20.33 -32.79 13.61
CA THR A 39 21.73 -33.25 13.68
C THR A 39 22.67 -32.50 12.75
N ARG A 40 22.14 -31.67 11.85
CA ARG A 40 22.92 -30.95 10.81
C ARG A 40 23.82 -31.86 9.96
N LEU A 41 23.44 -33.13 9.80
CA LEU A 41 24.10 -34.08 8.93
C LEU A 41 23.35 -34.20 7.60
N CYS A 42 24.10 -34.38 6.51
CA CYS A 42 23.53 -34.63 5.19
C CYS A 42 22.64 -35.89 5.24
N PRO A 43 21.36 -35.80 4.83
CA PRO A 43 20.44 -36.95 4.82
C PRO A 43 20.92 -38.10 3.92
N THR A 44 21.74 -37.80 2.90
CA THR A 44 22.21 -38.77 1.92
C THR A 44 23.51 -39.46 2.34
N CYS A 45 24.54 -38.70 2.74
CA CYS A 45 25.88 -39.24 3.01
C CYS A 45 26.35 -39.07 4.46
N ARG A 46 25.54 -38.46 5.32
CA ARG A 46 25.84 -38.19 6.75
C ARG A 46 27.05 -37.27 7.01
N GLU A 47 27.65 -36.67 5.98
CA GLU A 47 28.66 -35.62 6.14
C GLU A 47 28.05 -34.37 6.81
N PRO A 48 28.82 -33.62 7.62
CA PRO A 48 28.34 -32.38 8.22
C PRO A 48 27.91 -31.35 7.18
N LEU A 49 26.76 -30.72 7.39
CA LEU A 49 26.34 -29.55 6.64
C LEU A 49 27.00 -28.30 7.24
N HIS A 50 27.23 -27.29 6.40
CA HIS A 50 27.77 -26.00 6.84
C HIS A 50 26.85 -25.32 7.84
N SER A 51 27.35 -24.36 8.62
CA SER A 51 26.51 -23.63 9.58
C SER A 51 25.35 -22.89 8.88
N LEU A 52 24.19 -22.75 9.54
CA LEU A 52 23.07 -21.98 9.01
C LEU A 52 23.39 -20.49 8.80
N ALA A 53 24.35 -19.95 9.55
CA ALA A 53 24.80 -18.57 9.40
C ALA A 53 25.65 -18.36 8.13
N GLN A 54 26.32 -19.42 7.65
CA GLN A 54 27.17 -19.42 6.45
C GLN A 54 26.97 -20.73 5.67
N PRO A 55 25.80 -20.95 5.06
CA PRO A 55 25.52 -22.19 4.35
C PRO A 55 26.29 -22.23 3.02
N ASN A 56 26.76 -23.41 2.63
CA ASN A 56 27.32 -23.61 1.30
C ASN A 56 26.18 -23.73 0.29
N ARG A 57 25.98 -22.68 -0.51
CA ARG A 57 24.90 -22.59 -1.50
C ARG A 57 25.33 -23.12 -2.86
N ASN A 58 24.54 -24.03 -3.42
CA ASN A 58 24.71 -24.46 -4.80
C ASN A 58 23.99 -23.50 -5.77
N ARG A 59 24.67 -22.43 -6.19
CA ARG A 59 24.11 -21.44 -7.13
C ARG A 59 23.79 -22.01 -8.51
N PHE A 60 24.44 -23.11 -8.90
CA PHE A 60 24.15 -23.77 -10.16
C PHE A 60 22.79 -24.46 -10.11
N ALA A 61 22.53 -25.25 -9.07
CA ALA A 61 21.24 -25.89 -8.82
C ALA A 61 20.12 -24.86 -8.76
N GLU A 62 20.30 -23.75 -8.02
CA GLU A 62 19.32 -22.65 -7.97
C GLU A 62 18.98 -22.09 -9.36
N ARG A 63 20.00 -21.87 -10.21
CA ARG A 63 19.80 -21.39 -11.59
C ARG A 63 19.11 -22.42 -12.47
N MET A 64 19.38 -23.71 -12.28
CA MET A 64 18.70 -24.77 -13.03
C MET A 64 17.24 -24.89 -12.62
N ILE A 65 16.94 -24.85 -11.32
CA ILE A 65 15.57 -24.83 -10.80
C ILE A 65 14.81 -23.64 -11.35
N ALA A 66 15.41 -22.45 -11.32
CA ALA A 66 14.79 -21.23 -11.86
C ALA A 66 14.42 -21.34 -13.35
N ARG A 67 15.15 -22.15 -14.14
CA ARG A 67 14.90 -22.39 -15.57
C ARG A 67 13.88 -23.50 -15.85
N LEU A 68 13.45 -24.24 -14.84
CA LEU A 68 12.45 -25.29 -15.04
C LEU A 68 11.15 -24.67 -15.57
N PRO A 69 10.44 -25.37 -16.47
CA PRO A 69 9.17 -24.92 -17.00
C PRO A 69 8.16 -24.66 -15.88
N ALA A 70 7.38 -23.60 -16.03
CA ALA A 70 6.22 -23.30 -15.22
C ALA A 70 5.12 -22.69 -16.11
N ALA A 71 3.93 -22.51 -15.55
CA ALA A 71 2.84 -21.80 -16.20
C ALA A 71 2.31 -20.72 -15.26
N CYS A 72 1.89 -19.60 -15.84
CA CYS A 72 1.18 -18.56 -15.08
C CYS A 72 -0.19 -19.08 -14.60
N ASP A 73 -0.52 -18.84 -13.34
CA ASP A 73 -1.79 -19.30 -12.75
C ASP A 73 -3.03 -18.54 -13.27
N HIS A 74 -2.83 -17.45 -14.00
CA HIS A 74 -3.92 -16.60 -14.50
C HIS A 74 -4.18 -16.75 -16.01
N CYS A 75 -3.14 -16.79 -16.83
CA CYS A 75 -3.28 -16.88 -18.29
C CYS A 75 -2.82 -18.21 -18.89
N GLY A 76 -2.20 -19.10 -18.10
CA GLY A 76 -1.65 -20.37 -18.57
C GLY A 76 -0.43 -20.23 -19.49
N ALA A 77 0.11 -19.02 -19.70
CA ALA A 77 1.29 -18.82 -20.53
C ALA A 77 2.49 -19.56 -19.94
N ALA A 78 3.25 -20.22 -20.83
CA ALA A 78 4.50 -20.87 -20.46
C ALA A 78 5.51 -19.82 -19.98
N THR A 79 6.16 -20.13 -18.87
CA THR A 79 7.20 -19.31 -18.23
C THR A 79 8.25 -20.23 -17.60
N THR A 80 9.23 -19.66 -16.92
CA THR A 80 10.13 -20.40 -16.04
C THR A 80 9.72 -20.20 -14.58
N ARG A 81 10.15 -21.09 -13.68
CA ARG A 81 9.92 -20.92 -12.23
C ARG A 81 10.47 -19.59 -11.71
N GLY A 82 11.64 -19.17 -12.19
CA GLY A 82 12.27 -17.91 -11.81
C GLY A 82 11.52 -16.66 -12.28
N ASP A 83 10.89 -16.73 -13.45
CA ASP A 83 10.19 -15.58 -14.05
C ASP A 83 8.68 -15.54 -13.71
N LYS A 84 8.10 -16.65 -13.23
CA LYS A 84 6.65 -16.79 -12.98
C LYS A 84 6.10 -15.66 -12.10
N ALA A 85 6.75 -15.40 -10.96
CA ALA A 85 6.28 -14.37 -10.03
C ALA A 85 6.29 -12.96 -10.65
N GLY A 86 7.32 -12.65 -11.46
CA GLY A 86 7.40 -11.38 -12.18
C GLY A 86 6.28 -11.25 -13.22
N HIS A 87 6.08 -12.30 -14.02
CA HIS A 87 4.99 -12.34 -15.00
C HIS A 87 3.61 -12.16 -14.33
N GLU A 88 3.35 -12.84 -13.21
CA GLU A 88 2.05 -12.77 -12.53
C GLU A 88 1.71 -11.37 -12.02
N LEU A 89 2.71 -10.57 -11.62
CA LEU A 89 2.47 -9.19 -11.20
C LEU A 89 1.84 -8.35 -12.31
N ASP A 90 2.33 -8.53 -13.54
CA ASP A 90 1.97 -7.77 -14.74
C ASP A 90 0.98 -8.52 -15.67
N CYS A 91 0.56 -9.73 -15.30
CA CYS A 91 -0.27 -10.58 -16.13
C CYS A 91 -1.62 -9.90 -16.46
N PRO A 92 -1.96 -9.72 -17.75
CA PRO A 92 -3.22 -9.07 -18.15
C PRO A 92 -4.47 -9.81 -17.67
N GLN A 93 -4.37 -11.13 -17.46
CA GLN A 93 -5.47 -11.99 -17.00
C GLN A 93 -5.56 -12.07 -15.47
N ARG A 94 -4.69 -11.38 -14.74
CA ARG A 94 -4.77 -11.34 -13.29
C ARG A 94 -5.99 -10.52 -12.84
N PRO A 95 -6.83 -11.02 -11.93
CA PRO A 95 -7.92 -10.23 -11.36
C PRO A 95 -7.41 -9.08 -10.49
N ARG A 96 -8.00 -7.90 -10.66
CA ARG A 96 -7.79 -6.68 -9.85
C ARG A 96 -9.12 -5.98 -9.59
N ALA A 97 -9.24 -5.37 -8.41
CA ALA A 97 -10.34 -4.46 -8.10
C ALA A 97 -10.10 -3.07 -8.70
N CYS A 98 -11.18 -2.31 -8.86
CA CYS A 98 -11.15 -0.89 -9.18
C CYS A 98 -10.32 -0.10 -8.13
N ALA A 99 -9.55 0.90 -8.54
CA ALA A 99 -8.85 1.81 -7.62
C ALA A 99 -9.80 2.51 -6.64
N ALA A 100 -11.05 2.73 -7.05
CA ALA A 100 -12.10 3.33 -6.23
C ALA A 100 -12.95 2.30 -5.46
N ALA A 101 -12.44 1.08 -5.21
CA ALA A 101 -13.15 0.09 -4.39
C ALA A 101 -13.48 0.63 -2.98
N GLY A 102 -12.53 1.34 -2.35
CA GLY A 102 -12.78 2.03 -1.08
C GLY A 102 -13.80 3.18 -1.17
N ALA A 103 -14.06 3.69 -2.38
CA ALA A 103 -15.10 4.67 -2.64
C ALA A 103 -16.49 4.04 -2.85
N GLY A 104 -16.58 2.70 -2.96
CA GLY A 104 -17.82 1.95 -3.16
C GLY A 104 -17.94 1.25 -4.52
N CYS A 105 -16.91 1.30 -5.38
CA CYS A 105 -16.95 0.56 -6.64
C CYS A 105 -16.83 -0.95 -6.39
N ALA A 106 -17.82 -1.73 -6.82
CA ALA A 106 -17.80 -3.20 -6.70
C ALA A 106 -17.09 -3.90 -7.87
N TRP A 107 -16.60 -3.16 -8.86
CA TRP A 107 -15.98 -3.76 -10.03
C TRP A 107 -14.68 -4.49 -9.66
N SER A 108 -14.60 -5.74 -10.08
CA SER A 108 -13.38 -6.54 -10.13
C SER A 108 -13.31 -7.24 -11.49
N GLY A 109 -12.12 -7.27 -12.07
CA GLY A 109 -11.93 -7.82 -13.41
C GLY A 109 -10.46 -7.97 -13.76
N LEU A 110 -10.20 -8.34 -15.00
CA LEU A 110 -8.84 -8.55 -15.51
C LEU A 110 -8.07 -7.22 -15.59
N VAL A 111 -6.75 -7.25 -15.37
CA VAL A 111 -5.87 -6.08 -15.55
C VAL A 111 -6.11 -5.41 -16.92
N GLY A 112 -6.24 -6.22 -17.99
CA GLY A 112 -6.49 -5.69 -19.34
C GLY A 112 -7.80 -4.91 -19.49
N ALA A 113 -8.82 -5.20 -18.68
CA ALA A 113 -10.10 -4.50 -18.69
C ALA A 113 -10.17 -3.32 -17.71
N LYS A 114 -9.19 -3.21 -16.79
CA LYS A 114 -9.21 -2.24 -15.70
C LYS A 114 -9.16 -0.79 -16.18
N ALA A 115 -8.23 -0.47 -17.08
CA ALA A 115 -8.08 0.91 -17.57
C ALA A 115 -9.35 1.42 -18.25
N ALA A 116 -10.00 0.58 -19.08
CA ALA A 116 -11.26 0.92 -19.73
C ALA A 116 -12.39 1.15 -18.72
N HIS A 117 -12.48 0.32 -17.68
CA HIS A 117 -13.43 0.53 -16.59
C HIS A 117 -13.16 1.85 -15.84
N GLU A 118 -11.91 2.09 -15.41
CA GLU A 118 -11.56 3.27 -14.60
C GLU A 118 -11.76 4.58 -15.35
N ALA A 119 -11.60 4.59 -16.68
CA ALA A 119 -11.88 5.73 -17.55
C ALA A 119 -13.37 6.13 -17.59
N GLN A 120 -14.28 5.26 -17.14
CA GLN A 120 -15.74 5.50 -17.15
C GLN A 120 -16.38 5.30 -15.76
N CYS A 121 -15.57 4.98 -14.75
CA CYS A 121 -16.06 4.64 -13.42
C CYS A 121 -16.43 5.91 -12.65
N VAL A 122 -17.73 6.09 -12.36
CA VAL A 122 -18.24 7.22 -11.55
C VAL A 122 -17.54 7.32 -10.19
N PHE A 123 -17.16 6.18 -9.60
CA PHE A 123 -16.44 6.19 -8.33
C PHE A 123 -15.02 6.74 -8.44
N VAL A 124 -14.32 6.48 -9.54
CA VAL A 124 -12.99 7.03 -9.81
C VAL A 124 -13.08 8.51 -10.18
N ILE A 125 -13.98 8.84 -11.11
CA ILE A 125 -14.04 10.17 -11.72
C ILE A 125 -14.67 11.19 -10.78
N HIS A 126 -15.70 10.81 -10.03
CA HIS A 126 -16.50 11.75 -9.23
C HIS A 126 -16.42 11.44 -7.72
N VAL A 127 -16.71 10.21 -7.30
CA VAL A 127 -16.92 9.94 -5.86
C VAL A 127 -15.62 10.01 -5.06
N ALA A 128 -14.54 9.37 -5.52
CA ALA A 128 -13.26 9.37 -4.81
C ALA A 128 -12.67 10.79 -4.65
N PRO A 129 -12.62 11.64 -5.70
CA PRO A 129 -12.19 13.03 -5.56
C PRO A 129 -13.07 13.83 -4.60
N LEU A 130 -14.40 13.68 -4.68
CA LEU A 130 -15.33 14.37 -3.78
C LEU A 130 -15.12 13.97 -2.32
N ARG A 131 -14.89 12.68 -2.02
CA ARG A 131 -14.60 12.22 -0.66
C ARG A 131 -13.34 12.85 -0.09
N VAL A 132 -12.28 12.95 -0.89
CA VAL A 132 -11.04 13.65 -0.49
C VAL A 132 -11.34 15.12 -0.19
N ARG A 133 -12.09 15.79 -1.07
CA ARG A 133 -12.44 17.20 -0.89
C ARG A 133 -13.32 17.44 0.34
N VAL A 134 -14.28 16.56 0.61
CA VAL A 134 -15.12 16.62 1.80
C VAL A 134 -14.27 16.48 3.06
N ALA A 135 -13.38 15.48 3.11
CA ALA A 135 -12.47 15.28 4.24
C ALA A 135 -11.52 16.48 4.49
N GLU A 136 -11.15 17.21 3.43
CA GLU A 136 -10.33 18.44 3.54
C GLU A 136 -11.16 19.65 4.01
N LEU A 137 -12.39 19.80 3.51
CA LEU A 137 -13.24 20.95 3.79
C LEU A 137 -13.89 20.90 5.17
N GLU A 138 -14.20 19.72 5.69
CA GLU A 138 -14.78 19.53 7.03
C GLU A 138 -13.97 20.25 8.14
N PRO A 139 -12.65 20.04 8.29
CA PRO A 139 -11.87 20.73 9.32
C PRO A 139 -11.73 22.24 9.05
N GLN A 140 -11.70 22.66 7.78
CA GLN A 140 -11.68 24.09 7.45
C GLN A 140 -12.99 24.77 7.86
N ASN A 141 -14.12 24.11 7.61
CA ASN A 141 -15.44 24.60 8.01
C ASN A 141 -15.54 24.71 9.53
N GLN A 142 -15.12 23.68 10.26
CA GLN A 142 -15.06 23.71 11.73
C GLN A 142 -14.21 24.87 12.26
N ARG A 143 -13.04 25.14 11.66
CA ARG A 143 -12.19 26.28 12.03
C ARG A 143 -12.87 27.63 11.76
N LEU A 144 -13.53 27.76 10.61
CA LEU A 144 -14.27 28.99 10.28
C LEU A 144 -15.45 29.21 11.23
N GLN A 145 -16.21 28.16 11.53
CA GLN A 145 -17.30 28.22 12.50
C GLN A 145 -16.81 28.65 13.89
N ALA A 146 -15.68 28.08 14.36
CA ALA A 146 -15.08 28.48 15.63
C ALA A 146 -14.63 29.96 15.64
N ARG A 147 -14.06 30.45 14.54
CA ARG A 147 -13.69 31.86 14.38
C ARG A 147 -14.90 32.78 14.39
N VAL A 148 -15.97 32.41 13.69
CA VAL A 148 -17.24 33.16 13.67
C VAL A 148 -17.80 33.25 15.09
N ALA A 149 -17.94 32.11 15.77
CA ALA A 149 -18.43 32.06 17.14
C ALA A 149 -17.61 32.92 18.12
N ALA A 150 -16.28 32.97 17.95
CA ALA A 150 -15.41 33.79 18.80
C ALA A 150 -15.54 35.31 18.54
N LEU A 151 -15.79 35.72 17.30
CA LEU A 151 -15.89 37.13 16.90
C LEU A 151 -17.28 37.72 17.12
N GLU A 152 -18.33 36.91 17.06
CA GLU A 152 -19.71 37.33 17.29
C GLU A 152 -19.94 38.18 18.55
N PRO A 153 -19.47 37.80 19.76
CA PRO A 153 -19.65 38.64 20.95
C PRO A 153 -18.89 39.96 20.86
N GLN A 154 -17.68 39.98 20.27
CA GLN A 154 -16.88 41.20 20.13
C GLN A 154 -17.59 42.22 19.23
N VAL A 155 -18.13 41.75 18.10
CA VAL A 155 -18.90 42.59 17.18
C VAL A 155 -20.17 43.13 17.86
N ARG A 156 -20.85 42.32 18.67
CA ARG A 156 -22.02 42.76 19.44
C ARG A 156 -21.67 43.88 20.41
N THR A 157 -20.62 43.69 21.22
CA THR A 157 -20.15 44.71 22.16
C THR A 157 -19.78 46.01 21.46
N LEU A 158 -19.02 45.92 20.36
CA LEU A 158 -18.63 47.10 19.58
C LEU A 158 -19.84 47.80 18.95
N ARG A 159 -20.87 47.07 18.53
CA ARG A 159 -22.13 47.67 18.04
C ARG A 159 -22.86 48.41 19.15
N ASP A 160 -23.03 47.79 20.30
CA ASP A 160 -23.68 48.42 21.46
C ASP A 160 -22.91 49.68 21.91
N GLU A 161 -21.59 49.63 21.92
CA GLU A 161 -20.72 50.77 22.23
C GLU A 161 -20.86 51.89 21.20
N ASN A 162 -20.84 51.57 19.89
CA ASN A 162 -21.05 52.55 18.83
C ASN A 162 -22.42 53.22 18.94
N GLU A 163 -23.48 52.48 19.25
CA GLU A 163 -24.82 53.06 19.45
C GLU A 163 -24.86 54.00 20.65
N ARG A 164 -24.22 53.64 21.77
CA ARG A 164 -24.09 54.52 22.95
C ARG A 164 -23.37 55.82 22.60
N LEU A 165 -22.25 55.73 21.89
CA LEU A 165 -21.47 56.90 21.48
C LEU A 165 -22.26 57.82 20.54
N ARG A 166 -23.02 57.25 19.58
CA ARG A 166 -23.90 58.03 18.69
C ARG A 166 -24.97 58.81 19.46
N ARG A 167 -25.67 58.15 20.40
CA ARG A 167 -26.68 58.82 21.25
C ARG A 167 -26.08 59.92 22.12
N ALA A 168 -24.88 59.70 22.66
CA ALA A 168 -24.17 60.72 23.46
C ALA A 168 -23.78 61.94 22.62
N ALA A 169 -23.36 61.73 21.36
CA ALA A 169 -23.05 62.82 20.43
C ALA A 169 -24.31 63.62 20.03
N GLU A 170 -25.44 62.96 19.83
CA GLU A 170 -26.73 63.60 19.52
C GLU A 170 -27.29 64.40 20.71
N GLY A 171 -27.12 63.90 21.95
CA GLY A 171 -27.50 64.61 23.18
C GLY A 171 -26.56 65.77 23.56
N GLY A 172 -25.36 65.82 22.96
CA GLY A 172 -24.34 66.85 23.17
C GLY A 172 -24.51 68.11 22.32
N GLY A 173 -25.68 68.31 21.69
CA GLY A 173 -26.03 69.51 20.90
C GLY A 173 -25.96 70.81 21.71
N PHE A 174 -24.77 71.42 21.74
CA PHE A 174 -24.48 72.86 21.80
C PHE A 174 -25.52 73.74 22.52
N ARG A 175 -25.48 73.80 23.87
CA ARG A 175 -26.05 74.96 24.58
C ARG A 175 -25.22 76.19 24.25
N ARG A 176 -25.60 76.96 23.22
CA ARG A 176 -25.14 78.34 23.04
C ARG A 176 -25.54 79.14 24.29
N ARG A 177 -24.60 79.41 25.19
CA ARG A 177 -24.77 80.49 26.17
C ARG A 177 -24.73 81.79 25.38
N SER A 178 -25.89 82.45 25.27
CA SER A 178 -25.96 83.82 24.76
C SER A 178 -25.29 84.76 25.77
N PRO A 179 -24.41 85.68 25.35
CA PRO A 179 -23.89 86.70 26.24
C PRO A 179 -24.97 87.77 26.44
N GLN A 180 -25.47 87.93 27.66
CA GLN A 180 -26.10 89.16 28.13
C GLN A 180 -24.95 89.93 28.79
N GLY A 181 -24.56 91.12 28.32
CA GLY A 181 -25.38 92.31 28.20
C GLY A 181 -24.98 93.22 29.35
#